data_AF-A0A5R9DZ43-F1
#
_entry.id   AF-A0A5R9DZ43-F1
#
_cell.length_a   1.000
_cell.length_b   1.000
_cell.length_c   1.000
_cell.angle_alpha   90.00
_cell.angle_beta   90.00
_cell.angle_gamma   90.00
#
_symmetry.space_group_name_H-M   'P 1'
#
loop_
_entity.id
_entity.type
_entity.pdbx_description
1 polymer ?
#
loop_
_entity_poly.entity_id
_entity_poly.type
_entity_poly.pdbx_seq_one_letter_code
_entity_poly.pdbx_strand_id
1 'polypeptide(L)'
;MRQAQFKKPCAGCPLRERCVLQVHPQHQRLADARAQATDPAWTDTYRRWRPPVERGIAWLTAKGNRRLRYLGTLKNGTWLRNRAAALNLRQLVNLGLEVAADGIWTLTPAAP
;
A
#
# COMPACT_ATOMS: atom_id res chain seq x y z
N MET A 1 -13.01 -16.92 -15.77
CA MET A 1 -12.59 -15.61 -16.33
C MET A 1 -13.59 -15.22 -17.40
N ARG A 2 -13.92 -13.93 -17.53
CA ARG A 2 -14.92 -13.45 -18.51
C ARG A 2 -14.20 -12.83 -19.71
N GLN A 3 -14.59 -13.22 -20.92
CA GLN A 3 -14.11 -12.59 -22.15
C GLN A 3 -14.62 -11.14 -22.25
N ALA A 4 -13.77 -10.22 -22.71
CA ALA A 4 -14.17 -8.85 -22.98
C ALA A 4 -15.22 -8.80 -24.10
N GLN A 5 -16.22 -7.92 -23.97
CA GLN A 5 -17.23 -7.72 -25.00
C GLN A 5 -16.87 -6.49 -25.85
N PHE A 6 -16.56 -6.71 -27.13
CA PHE A 6 -16.22 -5.65 -28.07
C PHE A 6 -17.48 -5.03 -28.67
N LYS A 7 -17.79 -3.79 -28.26
CA LYS A 7 -18.98 -3.03 -28.69
C LYS A 7 -18.69 -2.09 -29.87
N LYS A 8 -19.61 -1.17 -30.18
CA LYS A 8 -19.57 -0.22 -31.33
C LYS A 8 -18.19 0.42 -31.59
N PRO A 9 -17.40 0.86 -30.60
CA PRO A 9 -16.08 1.44 -30.86
C PRO A 9 -15.09 0.48 -31.55
N CYS A 10 -15.27 -0.83 -31.38
CA CYS A 10 -14.43 -1.85 -32.00
C CYS A 10 -14.95 -2.31 -33.37
N ALA A 11 -16.04 -1.74 -33.89
CA ALA A 11 -16.71 -2.25 -35.08
C ALA A 11 -15.84 -2.17 -36.35
N GLY A 12 -15.06 -1.09 -36.50
CA GLY A 12 -14.14 -0.90 -37.63
C GLY A 12 -12.71 -1.41 -37.39
N CYS A 13 -12.45 -2.13 -36.30
CA CYS A 13 -11.10 -2.59 -35.97
C CYS A 13 -10.74 -3.83 -36.82
N PRO A 14 -9.70 -3.77 -37.68
CA PRO A 14 -9.30 -4.91 -38.52
C PRO A 14 -8.75 -6.09 -37.70
N LEU A 15 -8.42 -5.88 -36.42
CA LEU A 15 -7.94 -6.91 -35.51
C LEU A 15 -9.04 -7.52 -34.64
N ARG A 16 -10.32 -7.16 -34.84
CA ARG A 16 -11.41 -7.55 -33.95
C ARG A 16 -11.53 -9.06 -33.75
N GLU A 17 -11.42 -9.84 -34.82
CA GLU A 17 -11.50 -11.30 -34.77
C GLU A 17 -10.33 -11.96 -34.03
N ARG A 18 -9.20 -11.25 -33.94
CA ARG A 18 -7.98 -11.72 -33.29
C ARG A 18 -7.80 -11.13 -31.88
N CYS A 19 -8.68 -10.22 -31.46
CA CYS A 19 -8.56 -9.54 -30.19
C CYS A 19 -9.09 -10.43 -29.06
N VAL A 20 -8.19 -11.05 -28.31
CA VAL A 20 -8.52 -11.90 -27.16
C VAL A 20 -8.10 -11.16 -25.89
N LEU A 21 -9.07 -10.63 -25.15
CA LEU A 21 -8.85 -9.93 -23.88
C LEU A 21 -9.66 -10.62 -22.78
N GLN A 22 -8.96 -11.12 -21.77
CA GLN A 22 -9.59 -11.65 -20.57
C GLN A 22 -9.81 -10.54 -19.55
N VAL A 23 -11.04 -10.42 -19.08
CA VAL A 23 -11.36 -9.59 -17.92
C VAL A 23 -10.99 -10.39 -16.67
N HIS A 24 -10.11 -9.80 -15.86
CA HIS A 24 -9.66 -10.37 -14.60
C HIS A 24 -10.87 -10.65 -13.67
N PRO A 25 -10.90 -11.78 -12.93
CA PRO A 25 -12.07 -12.14 -12.11
C PRO A 25 -12.46 -11.06 -11.09
N GLN A 26 -11.48 -10.33 -10.56
CA GLN A 26 -11.67 -9.23 -9.60
C GLN A 26 -11.89 -7.86 -10.28
N HIS A 27 -12.20 -7.80 -11.57
CA HIS A 27 -12.44 -6.54 -12.27
C HIS A 27 -13.51 -5.68 -11.59
N GLN A 28 -14.57 -6.31 -11.06
CA GLN A 28 -15.62 -5.60 -10.34
C GLN A 28 -15.07 -4.84 -9.13
N ARG A 29 -14.12 -5.42 -8.38
CA ARG A 29 -13.49 -4.72 -7.24
C ARG A 29 -12.76 -3.44 -7.67
N LEU A 30 -12.14 -3.45 -8.85
CA LEU A 30 -11.50 -2.25 -9.40
C LEU A 30 -12.52 -1.21 -9.86
N ALA A 31 -13.66 -1.65 -10.41
CA ALA A 31 -14.76 -0.75 -10.76
C ALA A 31 -15.38 -0.10 -9.51
N ASP A 32 -15.67 -0.90 -8.49
CA ASP A 32 -16.24 -0.44 -7.22
C ASP A 32 -15.28 0.55 -6.53
N ALA A 33 -13.98 0.25 -6.49
CA ALA A 33 -12.97 1.16 -5.92
C ALA A 33 -12.90 2.50 -6.69
N ARG A 34 -13.02 2.48 -8.03
CA ARG A 34 -13.07 3.72 -8.82
C ARG A 34 -14.35 4.51 -8.57
N ALA A 35 -15.49 3.84 -8.40
CA ALA A 35 -16.75 4.49 -8.07
C ALA A 35 -16.70 5.13 -6.67
N GLN A 36 -16.12 4.44 -5.68
CA GLN A 36 -15.88 5.03 -4.35
C GLN A 36 -14.95 6.24 -4.43
N ALA A 37 -13.94 6.20 -5.30
CA ALA A 37 -13.00 7.28 -5.47
C ALA A 37 -13.60 8.57 -6.10
N THR A 38 -14.85 8.56 -6.56
CA THR A 38 -15.52 9.80 -6.98
C THR A 38 -16.10 10.59 -5.82
N ASP A 39 -16.19 10.00 -4.63
CA ASP A 39 -16.58 10.71 -3.41
C ASP A 39 -15.50 11.75 -3.03
N PRO A 40 -15.84 13.05 -2.90
CA PRO A 40 -14.90 14.08 -2.46
C PRO A 40 -14.26 13.76 -1.10
N ALA A 41 -15.02 13.24 -0.13
CA ALA A 41 -14.50 12.91 1.20
C ALA A 41 -13.47 11.77 1.12
N TRP A 42 -13.70 10.80 0.25
CA TRP A 42 -12.73 9.75 -0.06
C TRP A 42 -11.45 10.35 -0.67
N THR A 43 -11.59 11.25 -1.64
CA THR A 43 -10.46 11.86 -2.35
C THR A 43 -9.60 12.70 -1.41
N ASP A 44 -10.21 13.51 -0.55
CA ASP A 44 -9.50 14.35 0.42
C ASP A 44 -8.75 13.49 1.44
N THR A 45 -9.41 12.45 1.96
CA THR A 45 -8.78 11.49 2.88
C THR A 45 -7.61 10.77 2.20
N TYR A 46 -7.81 10.29 0.96
CA TYR A 46 -6.77 9.62 0.19
C TYR A 46 -5.57 10.55 -0.05
N ARG A 47 -5.80 11.79 -0.49
CA ARG A 47 -4.71 12.76 -0.74
C ARG A 47 -3.98 13.14 0.54
N ARG A 48 -4.69 13.31 1.67
CA ARG A 48 -4.10 13.61 2.97
C ARG A 48 -3.17 12.50 3.45
N TRP A 49 -3.59 11.24 3.34
CA TRP A 49 -2.89 10.11 3.96
C TRP A 49 -2.02 9.29 3.01
N ARG A 50 -2.19 9.40 1.69
CA ARG A 50 -1.36 8.67 0.72
C ARG A 50 0.14 8.98 0.89
N PRO A 51 0.59 10.24 0.93
CA PRO A 51 2.02 10.54 1.04
C PRO A 51 2.73 9.87 2.25
N PRO A 52 2.21 9.97 3.49
CA PRO A 52 2.86 9.30 4.63
C PRO A 52 2.77 7.77 4.53
N VAL A 53 1.67 7.19 4.03
CA VAL A 53 1.54 5.74 3.85
C VAL A 53 2.56 5.20 2.85
N GLU A 54 2.68 5.82 1.68
CA GLU A 54 3.63 5.42 0.64
C GLU A 54 5.08 5.55 1.12
N ARG A 55 5.38 6.58 1.93
CA ARG A 55 6.68 6.74 2.58
C ARG A 55 6.98 5.59 3.55
N GLY A 56 5.99 5.19 4.36
CA GLY A 56 6.10 4.03 5.25
C GLY A 56 6.38 2.74 4.48
N ILE A 57 5.67 2.50 3.37
CA ILE A 57 5.90 1.35 2.48
C ILE A 57 7.31 1.39 1.87
N ALA A 58 7.77 2.56 1.44
CA ALA A 58 9.11 2.73 0.89
C ALA A 58 10.19 2.38 1.93
N TRP A 59 10.05 2.83 3.19
CA TRP A 59 10.98 2.47 4.27
C TRP A 59 10.94 0.97 4.61
N LEU A 60 9.73 0.39 4.67
CA LEU A 60 9.55 -1.04 4.91
C LEU A 60 10.26 -1.87 3.83
N THR A 61 10.20 -1.45 2.57
CA THR A 61 10.76 -2.21 1.45
C THR A 61 12.18 -1.82 1.05
N ALA A 62 12.72 -0.73 1.60
CA ALA A 62 14.08 -0.25 1.32
C ALA A 62 15.17 -1.28 1.68
N LYS A 63 16.36 -1.10 1.10
CA LYS A 63 17.56 -1.93 1.37
C LYS A 63 17.34 -3.44 1.09
N GLY A 64 16.69 -3.76 -0.02
CA GLY A 64 16.51 -5.15 -0.47
C GLY A 64 15.35 -5.92 0.19
N ASN A 65 14.50 -5.26 0.98
CA ASN A 65 13.45 -5.91 1.78
C ASN A 65 12.09 -6.04 1.06
N ARG A 66 12.11 -6.11 -0.28
CA ARG A 66 10.90 -6.34 -1.11
C ARG A 66 10.47 -7.80 -1.18
N ARG A 67 11.32 -8.74 -0.76
CA ARG A 67 11.07 -10.18 -0.81
C ARG A 67 11.01 -10.76 0.60
N LEU A 68 10.08 -11.69 0.77
CA LEU A 68 9.96 -12.48 2.00
C LEU A 68 11.06 -13.54 2.04
N ARG A 69 11.63 -13.76 3.23
CA ARG A 69 12.77 -14.67 3.43
C ARG A 69 12.33 -16.10 3.75
N TYR A 70 11.15 -16.27 4.33
CA TYR A 70 10.70 -17.55 4.86
C TYR A 70 9.58 -18.14 4.01
N LEU A 71 9.35 -19.45 4.13
CA LEU A 71 8.14 -20.10 3.67
C LEU A 71 7.03 -19.96 4.72
N GLY A 72 5.80 -19.72 4.27
CA GLY A 72 4.63 -19.56 5.12
C GLY A 72 4.43 -18.15 5.68
N THR A 73 3.22 -17.88 6.17
CA THR A 73 2.79 -16.54 6.61
C THR A 73 3.27 -16.20 8.02
N LEU A 74 3.36 -17.18 8.92
CA LEU A 74 3.70 -16.96 10.33
C LEU A 74 5.08 -16.30 10.50
N LYS A 75 6.14 -16.93 9.98
CA LYS A 75 7.52 -16.45 10.10
C LYS A 75 7.70 -15.09 9.42
N ASN A 76 7.11 -14.92 8.24
CA ASN A 76 7.15 -13.67 7.51
C ASN A 76 6.36 -12.54 8.20
N GLY A 77 5.23 -12.87 8.84
CA GLY A 77 4.47 -11.91 9.64
C GLY A 77 5.27 -11.41 10.84
N THR A 78 5.96 -12.30 11.56
CA THR A 78 6.84 -11.92 12.67
C THR A 78 8.01 -11.07 12.19
N TRP A 79 8.65 -11.46 11.08
CA TRP A 79 9.71 -10.66 10.46
C TRP A 79 9.23 -9.24 10.09
N LEU A 80 8.06 -9.12 9.46
CA LEU A 80 7.50 -7.84 9.06
C LEU A 80 7.20 -6.95 10.27
N ARG A 81 6.59 -7.52 11.33
CA ARG A 81 6.30 -6.79 12.58
C ARG A 81 7.57 -6.29 13.26
N ASN A 82 8.60 -7.14 13.37
CA ASN A 82 9.87 -6.74 13.98
C ASN A 82 10.54 -5.62 13.18
N ARG A 83 10.50 -5.69 11.86
CA ARG A 83 11.03 -4.63 10.98
C ARG A 83 10.26 -3.33 11.13
N ALA A 84 8.92 -3.39 11.15
CA ALA A 84 8.08 -2.22 11.36
C ALA A 84 8.36 -1.58 12.74
N ALA A 85 8.48 -2.39 13.80
CA ALA A 85 8.82 -1.91 15.14
C ALA A 85 10.18 -1.21 15.17
N ALA A 86 11.22 -1.78 14.52
CA ALA A 86 12.54 -1.15 14.44
C ALA A 86 12.52 0.18 13.67
N LEU A 87 11.75 0.28 12.57
CA LEU A 87 11.58 1.53 11.82
C LEU A 87 10.83 2.59 12.63
N ASN A 88 9.78 2.18 13.35
CA ASN A 88 9.04 3.06 14.26
C ASN A 88 9.95 3.55 15.38
N LEU A 89 10.71 2.67 16.03
CA LEU A 89 11.67 3.05 17.07
C LEU A 89 12.69 4.07 16.54
N ARG A 90 13.27 3.83 15.37
CA ARG A 90 14.17 4.80 14.72
C ARG A 90 13.49 6.14 14.47
N GLN A 91 12.23 6.14 14.03
CA GLN A 91 11.48 7.37 13.82
C GLN A 91 11.22 8.10 15.14
N LEU A 92 10.86 7.38 16.20
CA LEU A 92 10.67 7.96 17.53
C LEU A 92 11.96 8.58 18.06
N VAL A 93 13.11 7.88 17.92
CA VAL A 93 14.43 8.44 18.28
C VAL A 93 14.71 9.74 17.52
N ASN A 94 14.43 9.78 16.21
CA ASN A 94 14.56 11.01 15.42
C ASN A 94 13.60 12.15 15.85
N LEU A 95 12.50 11.81 16.54
CA LEU A 95 11.53 12.76 17.09
C LEU A 95 11.83 13.14 18.54
N GLY A 96 12.98 12.73 19.09
CA GLY A 96 13.37 13.06 20.46
C GLY A 96 12.95 12.03 21.50
N LEU A 97 12.76 10.77 21.09
CA LEU A 97 12.69 9.66 22.05
C LEU A 97 14.06 9.46 22.69
N GLU A 98 14.14 9.63 24.00
CA GLU A 98 15.37 9.56 24.79
C GLU A 98 15.19 8.61 25.98
N VAL A 99 16.31 8.07 26.48
CA VAL A 99 16.33 7.24 27.69
C VAL A 99 16.77 8.13 28.86
N ALA A 100 15.89 8.29 29.85
CA ALA A 100 16.18 9.02 31.07
C ALA A 100 17.19 8.24 31.95
N ALA A 101 17.75 8.92 32.96
CA ALA A 101 18.79 8.36 33.83
C ALA A 101 18.35 7.10 34.61
N ASP A 102 17.04 6.93 34.81
CA ASP A 102 16.42 5.77 35.45
C ASP A 102 16.10 4.62 34.48
N GLY A 103 16.48 4.76 33.20
CA GLY A 103 16.22 3.78 32.15
C GLY A 103 14.83 3.88 31.51
N ILE A 104 14.02 4.88 31.89
CA ILE A 104 12.69 5.09 31.33
C ILE A 104 12.80 5.79 29.98
N TRP A 105 12.09 5.26 28.98
CA TRP A 105 11.97 5.89 27.68
C TRP A 105 10.97 7.05 27.76
N THR A 106 11.41 8.24 27.36
CA THR A 106 10.59 9.46 27.37
C THR A 106 10.55 10.05 25.98
N LEU A 107 9.36 10.50 25.57
CA LEU A 107 9.15 11.22 24.32
C LEU A 107 8.35 12.47 24.66
N THR A 108 8.94 13.65 24.44
CA THR A 108 8.18 14.89 24.55
C THR A 108 7.38 15.04 23.26
N PRO A 109 6.03 15.00 23.29
CA PRO A 109 5.25 15.18 22.09
C PRO A 109 5.53 16.57 21.52
N ALA A 110 5.81 16.64 20.22
CA ALA A 110 5.87 17.92 19.52
C ALA A 110 4.52 18.62 19.70
N ALA A 111 4.53 19.90 20.10
CA ALA A 111 3.31 20.70 20.19
C ALA A 111 2.58 20.69 18.84
N PRO A 112 1.24 20.65 18.84
CA PRO A 112 0.45 20.59 17.61
C PRO A 112 0.65 21.82 16.71
#